data_AF-A0A3S0KCR3-F1
#
_entry.id   AF-A0A3S0KCR3-F1
#
_cell.length_a   1.000
_cell.length_b   1.000
_cell.length_c   1.000
_cell.angle_alpha   90.00
_cell.angle_beta   90.00
_cell.angle_gamma   90.00
#
_symmetry.space_group_name_H-M   'P 1'
#
loop_
_entity.id
_entity.type
_entity.pdbx_description
1 polymer ?
#
loop_
_entity_poly.entity_id
_entity_poly.type
_entity_poly.pdbx_seq_one_letter_code
_entity_poly.pdbx_strand_id
1 'polypeptide(L)'
;MKSITLMDMLVTKSFSNILKLKCELIKQKNTGMVFYKEDISKLPIDYPFEFYFYLTKGTILYQNAFPIPANHYKPWMRKNNNIQHLLPYFQSYYETESPFDSLYFESLSLFKGRKFVWFYKGGISDVS
;
A
#
# COMPACT_ATOMS: atom_id res chain seq x y z
N MET A 1 8.27 12.55 -9.56
CA MET A 1 8.01 11.81 -8.31
C MET A 1 6.88 12.51 -7.56
N LYS A 2 6.00 11.78 -6.88
CA LYS A 2 5.35 12.36 -5.69
C LYS A 2 5.41 11.37 -4.54
N SER A 3 6.65 11.02 -4.20
CA SER A 3 7.00 10.53 -2.87
C SER A 3 6.70 11.64 -1.86
N ILE A 4 6.17 11.28 -0.70
CA ILE A 4 5.82 12.22 0.37
C ILE A 4 6.78 12.02 1.54
N THR A 5 7.04 13.06 2.30
CA THR A 5 7.81 12.98 3.55
C THR A 5 6.89 13.08 4.76
N LEU A 6 7.37 12.67 5.94
CA LEU A 6 6.64 12.91 7.19
C LEU A 6 6.52 14.42 7.48
N MET A 7 7.48 15.23 7.03
CA MET A 7 7.43 16.69 7.11
C MET A 7 6.24 17.24 6.32
N ASP A 8 6.04 16.80 5.07
CA ASP A 8 4.91 17.23 4.25
C ASP A 8 3.57 16.94 4.95
N MET A 9 3.44 15.73 5.54
CA MET A 9 2.25 15.34 6.28
C MET A 9 2.02 16.19 7.54
N LEU A 10 3.08 16.58 8.26
CA LEU A 10 2.97 17.46 9.44
C LEU A 10 2.55 18.88 9.07
N VAL A 11 3.08 19.44 7.98
CA VAL A 11 2.79 20.81 7.53
C VAL A 11 1.31 20.99 7.16
N THR A 12 0.59 19.92 6.82
CA THR A 12 -0.87 19.95 6.62
C THR A 12 -1.70 20.20 7.90
N LYS A 13 -1.06 20.52 9.03
CA LYS A 13 -1.65 20.94 10.33
C LYS A 13 -2.65 19.96 10.97
N SER A 14 -2.73 18.72 10.50
CA SER A 14 -3.62 17.70 11.08
C SER A 14 -3.07 17.07 12.37
N PHE A 15 -1.77 17.27 12.67
CA PHE A 15 -1.09 16.62 13.80
C PHE A 15 -0.24 17.62 14.59
N SER A 16 -0.30 17.52 15.92
CA SER A 16 0.42 18.45 16.81
C SER A 16 1.91 18.15 16.94
N ASN A 17 2.38 16.94 16.58
CA ASN A 17 3.79 16.56 16.57
C ASN A 17 4.03 15.26 15.76
N ILE A 18 5.31 14.98 15.47
CA ILE A 18 5.75 13.82 14.70
C ILE A 18 5.37 12.48 15.34
N LEU A 19 5.40 12.37 16.67
CA LEU A 19 5.09 11.13 17.37
C LEU A 19 3.62 10.74 17.15
N LYS A 20 2.69 11.70 17.30
CA LYS A 20 1.27 11.47 17.04
C LYS A 20 1.00 11.09 15.58
N LEU A 21 1.68 11.74 14.63
CA LEU A 21 1.60 11.36 13.23
C LEU A 21 2.04 9.90 13.02
N LYS A 22 3.22 9.52 13.51
CA LYS A 22 3.73 8.13 13.39
C LYS A 22 2.77 7.12 14.03
N CYS A 23 2.26 7.39 15.23
CA CYS A 23 1.29 6.51 15.89
C CYS A 23 0.00 6.35 15.06
N GLU A 24 -0.53 7.44 14.50
CA GLU A 24 -1.74 7.37 13.68
C GLU A 24 -1.47 6.62 12.36
N LEU A 25 -0.34 6.88 11.70
CA LEU A 25 0.06 6.14 10.50
C LEU A 25 0.20 4.63 10.76
N ILE A 26 0.75 4.22 11.91
CA ILE A 26 0.83 2.81 12.31
C ILE A 26 -0.58 2.24 12.51
N LYS A 27 -1.45 2.97 13.21
CA LYS A 27 -2.83 2.56 13.46
C LYS A 27 -3.62 2.38 12.16
N GLN A 28 -3.47 3.30 11.22
CA GLN A 28 -4.12 3.24 9.90
C GLN A 28 -3.50 2.16 9.00
N LYS A 29 -2.19 1.90 9.09
CA LYS A 29 -1.56 0.75 8.41
C LYS A 29 -2.11 -0.55 8.97
N ASN A 30 -2.27 -0.68 10.29
CA ASN A 30 -2.87 -1.87 10.92
C ASN A 30 -4.35 -2.09 10.54
N THR A 31 -5.10 -1.04 10.18
CA THR A 31 -6.45 -1.23 9.60
C THR A 31 -6.39 -1.57 8.12
N GLY A 32 -5.27 -1.33 7.44
CA GLY A 32 -5.14 -1.43 5.98
C GLY A 32 -5.70 -0.21 5.25
N MET A 33 -6.06 0.88 5.93
CA MET A 33 -6.56 2.08 5.24
C MET A 33 -5.45 2.82 4.50
N VAL A 34 -4.20 2.67 4.94
CA VAL A 34 -3.01 3.19 4.26
C VAL A 34 -1.98 2.09 4.11
N PHE A 35 -1.06 2.26 3.16
CA PHE A 35 0.08 1.39 3.00
C PHE A 35 1.35 2.17 2.65
N TYR A 36 2.47 1.70 3.18
CA TYR A 36 3.83 2.15 2.94
C TYR A 36 4.75 0.97 3.31
N LYS A 37 5.89 0.82 2.63
CA LYS A 37 6.78 -0.35 2.85
C LYS A 37 7.62 -0.17 4.13
N GLU A 38 7.95 1.06 4.43
CA GLU A 38 8.95 1.47 5.41
C GLU A 38 8.52 1.22 6.86
N ASP A 39 9.50 1.11 7.75
CA ASP A 39 9.31 1.17 9.19
C ASP A 39 9.20 2.65 9.62
N ILE A 40 7.96 3.14 9.71
CA ILE A 40 7.69 4.55 10.02
C ILE A 40 8.21 4.97 11.40
N SER A 41 8.42 4.01 12.32
CA SER A 41 8.97 4.33 13.65
C SER A 41 10.39 4.88 13.53
N LYS A 42 11.18 4.34 12.59
CA LYS A 42 12.58 4.70 12.35
C LYS A 42 12.78 5.67 11.18
N LEU A 43 11.75 5.93 10.39
CA LEU A 43 11.87 6.79 9.22
C LEU A 43 12.24 8.23 9.60
N PRO A 44 13.29 8.83 8.98
CA PRO A 44 13.60 10.25 9.11
C PRO A 44 12.45 11.12 8.60
N ILE A 45 12.34 12.34 9.14
CA ILE A 45 11.18 13.21 8.89
C ILE A 45 11.11 13.71 7.43
N ASP A 46 12.28 13.90 6.84
CA ASP A 46 12.54 14.43 5.50
C ASP A 46 12.75 13.33 4.46
N TYR A 47 12.74 12.06 4.86
CA TYR A 47 12.92 10.95 3.94
C TYR A 47 11.66 10.73 3.09
N PRO A 48 11.77 10.75 1.74
CA PRO A 48 10.65 10.52 0.85
C PRO A 48 10.29 9.02 0.79
N PHE A 49 9.01 8.69 0.87
CA PHE A 49 8.53 7.31 0.77
C PHE A 49 7.23 7.21 -0.04
N GLU A 50 6.91 6.00 -0.47
CA GLU A 50 5.65 5.72 -1.16
C GLU A 50 4.52 5.53 -0.14
N PHE A 51 3.47 6.35 -0.26
CA PHE A 51 2.33 6.31 0.64
C PHE A 51 1.03 6.17 -0.13
N TYR A 52 0.33 5.06 0.08
CA TYR A 52 -0.89 4.68 -0.61
C TYR A 52 -2.12 4.81 0.31
N PHE A 53 -3.26 5.20 -0.23
CA PHE A 53 -4.53 5.29 0.49
C PHE A 53 -5.57 4.39 -0.17
N TYR A 54 -6.35 3.65 0.63
CA TYR A 54 -7.19 2.58 0.09
C TYR A 54 -8.25 3.03 -0.94
N LEU A 55 -8.74 4.28 -0.86
CA LEU A 55 -9.74 4.81 -1.79
C LEU A 55 -9.16 5.26 -3.12
N THR A 56 -7.89 5.66 -3.15
CA THR A 56 -7.30 6.23 -4.35
C THR A 56 -5.78 6.14 -4.31
N LYS A 57 -5.20 5.86 -5.48
CA LYS A 57 -3.76 6.04 -5.71
C LYS A 57 -3.28 7.48 -5.45
N GLY A 58 -4.20 8.45 -5.36
CA GLY A 58 -3.87 9.86 -5.18
C GLY A 58 -3.00 10.36 -6.33
N THR A 59 -1.90 11.03 -6.02
CA THR A 59 -0.94 11.52 -7.02
C THR A 59 0.16 10.51 -7.35
N ILE A 60 0.03 9.25 -6.91
CA ILE A 60 1.06 8.23 -7.14
C ILE A 60 0.99 7.79 -8.60
N LEU A 61 2.13 7.91 -9.27
CA LEU A 61 2.29 7.49 -10.67
C LEU A 61 2.70 6.01 -10.78
N TYR A 62 3.23 5.43 -9.70
CA TYR A 62 3.73 4.05 -9.67
C TYR A 62 2.65 3.05 -9.28
N GLN A 63 2.68 1.90 -9.95
CA GLN A 63 1.74 0.80 -9.73
C GLN A 63 2.39 -0.30 -8.88
N ASN A 64 2.86 0.07 -7.68
CA ASN A 64 3.62 -0.83 -6.82
C ASN A 64 2.80 -1.43 -5.68
N ALA A 65 1.61 -0.91 -5.36
CA ALA A 65 0.78 -1.44 -4.30
C ALA A 65 -0.72 -1.13 -4.47
N PHE A 66 -1.59 -2.11 -4.27
CA PHE A 66 -3.03 -1.94 -4.33
C PHE A 66 -3.77 -2.71 -3.23
N PRO A 67 -4.91 -2.19 -2.77
CA PRO A 67 -5.71 -2.81 -1.72
C PRO A 67 -6.78 -3.75 -2.28
N ILE A 68 -7.13 -4.76 -1.49
CA ILE A 68 -8.34 -5.57 -1.65
C ILE A 68 -9.09 -5.59 -0.32
N PRO A 69 -10.43 -5.47 -0.31
CA PRO A 69 -11.23 -5.66 0.90
C PRO A 69 -10.96 -7.02 1.56
N ALA A 70 -10.71 -7.04 2.88
CA ALA A 70 -10.34 -8.26 3.60
C ALA A 70 -11.44 -9.34 3.57
N ASN A 71 -12.71 -8.93 3.47
CA ASN A 71 -13.86 -9.82 3.28
C ASN A 71 -13.85 -10.51 1.89
N HIS A 72 -13.23 -9.93 0.88
CA HIS A 72 -13.08 -10.53 -0.46
C HIS A 72 -11.83 -11.43 -0.52
N TYR A 73 -10.79 -11.10 0.24
CA TYR A 73 -9.56 -11.89 0.31
C TYR A 73 -9.72 -13.25 1.02
N LYS A 74 -10.48 -13.31 2.13
CA LYS A 74 -10.65 -14.57 2.90
C LYS A 74 -11.27 -15.72 2.08
N PRO A 75 -12.33 -15.52 1.29
CA PRO A 75 -12.86 -16.54 0.39
C PRO A 75 -11.89 -16.88 -0.75
N TRP A 76 -11.12 -15.91 -1.25
CA TRP A 76 -10.14 -16.12 -2.33
C TRP A 76 -9.05 -17.12 -1.94
N MET A 77 -8.46 -17.00 -0.75
CA MET A 77 -7.47 -17.96 -0.23
C MET A 77 -7.98 -19.41 -0.14
N ARG A 78 -9.30 -19.62 -0.11
CA ARG A 78 -9.91 -20.95 -0.01
C ARG A 78 -10.21 -21.61 -1.36
N LYS A 79 -10.20 -20.86 -2.47
CA LYS A 79 -10.67 -21.32 -3.79
C LYS A 79 -9.57 -21.31 -4.87
N ASN A 80 -8.39 -21.86 -4.56
CA ASN A 80 -7.29 -22.10 -5.51
C ASN A 80 -6.44 -20.89 -5.97
N ASN A 81 -6.30 -19.82 -5.17
CA ASN A 81 -5.28 -18.77 -5.39
C ASN A 81 -5.14 -18.27 -6.84
N ASN A 82 -6.21 -18.30 -7.65
CA ASN A 82 -6.11 -17.84 -9.03
C ASN A 82 -5.89 -16.32 -9.01
N ILE A 83 -4.69 -15.93 -9.42
CA ILE A 83 -4.18 -14.58 -9.30
C ILE A 83 -4.85 -13.61 -10.28
N GLN A 84 -5.52 -14.14 -11.31
CA GLN A 84 -6.36 -13.36 -12.23
C GLN A 84 -7.52 -12.65 -11.50
N HIS A 85 -7.94 -13.13 -10.32
CA HIS A 85 -8.95 -12.45 -9.51
C HIS A 85 -8.47 -11.16 -8.83
N LEU A 86 -7.15 -10.89 -8.83
CA LEU A 86 -6.60 -9.62 -8.33
C LEU A 86 -6.73 -8.49 -9.37
N LEU A 87 -6.81 -8.84 -10.65
CA LEU A 87 -6.81 -7.89 -11.77
C LEU A 87 -7.92 -6.83 -11.67
N PRO A 88 -9.19 -7.18 -11.36
CA PRO A 88 -10.25 -6.16 -11.27
C PRO A 88 -9.99 -5.13 -10.17
N TYR A 89 -9.40 -5.54 -9.03
CA TYR A 89 -9.07 -4.63 -7.94
C TYR A 89 -7.94 -3.70 -8.33
N PHE A 90 -6.92 -4.23 -9.00
CA PHE A 90 -5.81 -3.45 -9.53
C PHE A 90 -6.30 -2.40 -10.55
N GLN A 91 -7.06 -2.84 -11.55
CA GLN A 91 -7.58 -1.97 -12.61
C GLN A 91 -8.50 -0.89 -12.05
N SER A 92 -9.39 -1.25 -11.12
CA SER A 92 -10.27 -0.30 -10.44
C SER A 92 -9.49 0.71 -9.59
N TYR A 93 -8.45 0.28 -8.86
CA TYR A 93 -7.67 1.17 -8.00
C TYR A 93 -6.79 2.13 -8.80
N TYR A 94 -6.26 1.68 -9.95
CA TYR A 94 -5.38 2.48 -10.79
C TYR A 94 -6.08 3.19 -11.95
N GLU A 95 -7.37 2.93 -12.16
CA GLU A 95 -8.16 3.45 -13.28
C GLU A 95 -7.48 3.15 -14.62
N THR A 96 -7.12 1.88 -14.83
CA THR A 96 -6.39 1.43 -16.02
C THR A 96 -6.95 0.13 -16.58
N GLU A 97 -6.93 0.02 -17.91
CA GLU A 97 -7.31 -1.20 -18.65
C GLU A 97 -6.10 -1.95 -19.23
N SER A 98 -4.89 -1.52 -18.86
CA SER A 98 -3.66 -2.02 -19.50
C SER A 98 -3.56 -3.55 -19.44
N PRO A 99 -3.14 -4.22 -20.53
CA PRO A 99 -2.86 -5.65 -20.49
C PRO A 99 -1.70 -5.90 -19.52
N PHE A 100 -1.87 -6.85 -18.60
CA PHE A 100 -0.87 -7.14 -17.57
C PHE A 100 -0.36 -8.57 -17.67
N ASP A 101 0.94 -8.69 -17.39
CA ASP A 101 1.67 -9.94 -17.27
C ASP A 101 1.26 -10.67 -15.98
N SER A 102 0.88 -11.93 -16.08
CA SER A 102 0.56 -12.77 -14.91
C SER A 102 1.72 -12.88 -13.93
N LEU A 103 2.96 -12.83 -14.43
CA LEU A 103 4.18 -12.87 -13.63
C LEU A 103 4.29 -11.69 -12.66
N TYR A 104 3.71 -10.53 -13.02
CA TYR A 104 3.66 -9.37 -12.11
C TYR A 104 2.98 -9.75 -10.80
N PHE A 105 1.80 -10.37 -10.89
CA PHE A 105 1.00 -10.67 -9.70
C PHE A 105 1.63 -11.78 -8.85
N GLU A 106 2.29 -12.74 -9.50
CA GLU A 106 2.98 -13.85 -8.81
C GLU A 106 4.14 -13.36 -7.95
N SER A 107 4.75 -12.23 -8.31
CA SER A 107 5.85 -11.61 -7.55
C SER A 107 5.40 -10.77 -6.35
N LEU A 108 4.09 -10.58 -6.15
CA LEU A 108 3.59 -9.65 -5.14
C LEU A 108 3.67 -10.24 -3.73
N SER A 109 4.17 -9.41 -2.83
CA SER A 109 4.09 -9.61 -1.40
C SER A 109 2.75 -9.13 -0.85
N LEU A 110 2.46 -9.54 0.37
CA LEU A 110 1.18 -9.35 1.03
C LEU A 110 1.33 -8.68 2.38
N PHE A 111 0.53 -7.65 2.64
CA PHE A 111 0.35 -7.09 3.97
C PHE A 111 -1.13 -7.17 4.39
N LYS A 112 -1.40 -7.84 5.52
CA LYS A 112 -2.76 -8.09 6.00
C LYS A 112 -3.19 -7.03 7.03
N GLY A 113 -3.93 -6.02 6.57
CA GLY A 113 -4.66 -5.11 7.45
C GLY A 113 -6.02 -5.68 7.88
N ARG A 114 -6.63 -5.09 8.91
CA ARG A 114 -7.94 -5.54 9.42
C ARG A 114 -9.09 -5.39 8.42
N LYS A 115 -9.13 -4.28 7.67
CA LYS A 115 -10.19 -3.96 6.70
C LYS A 115 -9.76 -4.23 5.25
N PHE A 116 -8.50 -3.99 4.94
CA PHE A 116 -7.93 -4.19 3.63
C PHE A 116 -6.63 -4.97 3.70
N VAL A 117 -6.42 -5.75 2.65
CA VAL A 117 -5.22 -6.53 2.41
C VAL A 117 -4.50 -5.88 1.23
N TRP A 118 -3.23 -5.54 1.42
CA TRP A 118 -2.42 -4.88 0.40
C TRP A 118 -1.55 -5.90 -0.30
N PHE A 119 -1.61 -5.88 -1.63
CA PHE A 119 -0.64 -6.53 -2.49
C PHE A 119 0.36 -5.49 -2.95
N TYR A 120 1.64 -5.80 -2.87
CA TYR A 120 2.69 -4.86 -3.23
C TYR A 120 3.89 -5.56 -3.81
N LYS A 121 4.62 -4.88 -4.68
CA LYS A 121 5.91 -5.40 -5.15
C LYS A 121 6.85 -5.50 -3.97
N GLY A 122 7.26 -6.73 -3.65
CA GLY A 122 8.42 -6.93 -2.82
C GLY A 122 9.59 -6.28 -3.55
N GLY A 123 10.01 -5.09 -3.13
CA GLY A 123 11.27 -4.56 -3.64
C GLY A 123 12.30 -5.63 -3.33
N ILE A 124 13.03 -6.09 -4.35
CA ILE A 124 14.16 -7.00 -4.25
C ILE A 124 14.86 -6.63 -2.96
N SER A 125 14.68 -7.45 -1.93
CA SER A 125 15.64 -7.44 -0.84
C SER A 125 16.91 -7.78 -1.56
N ASP A 126 17.82 -6.81 -1.67
CA ASP A 126 19.21 -7.08 -2.02
C ASP A 126 19.60 -8.26 -1.14
N VAL A 127 19.64 -9.43 -1.78
CA VAL A 127 20.03 -10.67 -1.16
C VAL A 127 21.53 -10.56 -1.06
N SER A 128 21.99 -10.35 0.17
CA SER A 128 23.30 -10.71 0.73
C SER A 128 24.54 -10.15 0.03
#